data_AF-A0A363TUI6-F1
#
_entry.id   AF-A0A363TUI6-F1
#
_cell.length_a   1.000
_cell.length_b   1.000
_cell.length_c   1.000
_cell.angle_alpha   90.00
_cell.angle_beta   90.00
_cell.angle_gamma   90.00
#
_symmetry.space_group_name_H-M   'P 1'
#
loop_
_entity.id
_entity.type
_entity.pdbx_description
1 polymer ?
#
loop_
_entity_poly.entity_id
_entity_poly.type
_entity_poly.pdbx_seq_one_letter_code
_entity_poly.pdbx_strand_id
1 'polypeptide(L)'
;MTIRTTTLKAQARTQFFGMPACPRCGGAVLAPTASALVNGDAIHHQWSCEDCACEFSTVIALASHPAGSFEQEPRRARNGEALCCA
;
A
#
# COMPACT_ATOMS: atom_id res chain seq x y z
N MET A 1 12.73 -36.56 27.07
CA MET A 1 11.78 -35.45 27.23
C MET A 1 11.95 -34.53 26.03
N THR A 2 11.09 -34.61 25.02
CA THR A 2 11.23 -33.87 23.76
C THR A 2 10.18 -32.76 23.71
N ILE A 3 10.64 -31.51 23.68
CA ILE A 3 9.77 -30.33 23.66
C ILE A 3 9.36 -30.08 22.21
N ARG A 4 8.06 -30.13 21.91
CA ARG A 4 7.51 -29.82 20.59
C ARG A 4 7.25 -28.32 20.52
N THR A 5 8.13 -27.58 19.86
CA THR A 5 7.99 -26.14 19.69
C THR A 5 7.04 -25.86 18.51
N THR A 6 5.76 -25.68 18.80
CA THR A 6 4.81 -25.15 17.81
C THR A 6 4.91 -23.63 17.81
N THR A 7 5.74 -23.08 16.90
CA THR A 7 5.83 -21.64 16.68
C THR A 7 4.54 -21.14 16.04
N LEU A 8 3.60 -20.72 16.88
CA LEU A 8 2.45 -19.92 16.42
C LEU A 8 2.97 -18.51 16.15
N LYS A 9 3.21 -18.17 14.88
CA LYS A 9 3.49 -16.80 14.46
C LYS A 9 2.27 -15.94 14.82
N ALA A 10 2.43 -15.09 15.84
CA ALA A 10 1.42 -14.13 16.24
C ALA A 10 1.11 -13.23 15.05
N GLN A 11 -0.11 -13.34 14.52
CA GLN A 11 -0.55 -12.61 13.35
C GLN A 11 -0.88 -11.18 13.79
N ALA A 12 0.14 -10.34 13.93
CA ALA A 12 -0.03 -8.90 14.07
C ALA A 12 -0.65 -8.39 12.76
N ARG A 13 -1.97 -8.25 12.75
CA ARG A 13 -2.75 -7.70 11.63
C ARG A 13 -2.56 -6.19 11.54
N THR A 14 -1.33 -5.74 11.38
CA THR A 14 -1.04 -4.41 10.87
C THR A 14 -1.23 -4.50 9.36
N GLN A 15 -2.49 -4.48 8.91
CA GLN A 15 -2.81 -4.16 7.53
C GLN A 15 -2.39 -2.71 7.31
N PHE A 16 -1.09 -2.48 7.11
CA PHE A 16 -0.61 -1.24 6.56
C PHE A 16 -1.29 -1.11 5.20
N PHE A 17 -2.16 -0.11 5.08
CA PHE A 17 -2.89 0.20 3.86
C PHE A 17 -1.89 0.18 2.68
N GLY A 18 -1.97 -0.86 1.84
CA GLY A 18 -1.12 -1.03 0.66
C GLY A 18 -0.14 -2.21 0.66
N MET A 19 0.09 -2.92 1.77
CA MET A 19 0.95 -4.11 1.78
C MET A 19 0.13 -5.41 1.72
N PRO A 20 0.29 -6.25 0.67
CA PRO A 20 -0.39 -7.53 0.59
C PRO A 20 0.24 -8.58 1.50
N ALA A 21 -0.60 -9.42 2.09
CA ALA A 21 -0.18 -10.63 2.77
C ALA A 21 -0.17 -11.82 1.80
N CYS A 22 0.71 -12.78 2.03
CA CYS A 22 0.73 -14.02 1.26
C CYS A 22 -0.60 -14.76 1.44
N PRO A 23 -1.33 -15.11 0.37
CA PRO A 23 -2.63 -15.78 0.47
C PRO A 23 -2.53 -17.20 1.03
N ARG A 24 -1.33 -17.80 1.03
CA ARG A 24 -1.11 -19.18 1.48
C ARG A 24 -0.78 -19.29 2.96
N CYS A 25 0.17 -18.49 3.46
CA CYS A 25 0.65 -18.56 4.84
C CYS A 25 0.25 -17.36 5.70
N GLY A 26 -0.31 -16.31 5.10
CA GLY A 26 -0.62 -15.06 5.80
C GLY A 26 0.62 -14.25 6.20
N GLY A 27 1.82 -14.64 5.74
CA GLY A 27 3.06 -13.90 5.97
C GLY A 27 3.03 -12.52 5.31
N ALA A 28 3.64 -11.54 5.97
CA ALA A 28 3.77 -10.20 5.41
C ALA A 28 4.80 -10.21 4.27
N VAL A 29 4.45 -9.64 3.12
CA VAL A 29 5.37 -9.45 2.00
C VAL A 29 5.62 -7.95 1.88
N LEU A 30 6.87 -7.53 2.12
CA LEU A 30 7.21 -6.11 2.22
C LEU A 30 7.36 -5.43 0.86
N ALA A 31 7.83 -6.16 -0.15
CA ALA A 31 8.07 -5.64 -1.48
C ALA A 31 7.71 -6.66 -2.56
N PRO A 32 7.16 -6.20 -3.70
CA PRO A 32 6.99 -7.05 -4.88
C PRO A 32 8.35 -7.35 -5.50
N THR A 33 8.49 -8.56 -6.05
CA THR A 33 9.66 -8.97 -6.83
C THR A 33 9.77 -8.18 -8.14
N ALA A 34 8.63 -7.82 -8.75
CA ALA A 34 8.57 -7.01 -9.95
C ALA A 34 7.30 -6.16 -9.98
N SER A 35 7.39 -4.98 -10.58
CA SER A 35 6.24 -4.12 -10.88
C SER A 35 6.28 -3.65 -12.33
N ALA A 36 5.14 -3.71 -13.01
CA ALA A 36 5.02 -3.31 -14.41
C ALA A 36 3.74 -2.51 -14.62
N LEU A 37 3.84 -1.41 -15.37
CA LEU A 37 2.67 -0.66 -15.84
C LEU A 37 2.08 -1.39 -17.06
N VAL A 38 0.81 -1.77 -16.96
CA VAL A 38 0.05 -2.47 -17.98
C VAL A 38 -1.02 -1.53 -18.52
N ASN A 39 -1.02 -1.34 -19.84
CA ASN A 39 -2.02 -0.54 -20.56
C ASN A 39 -2.16 0.92 -20.12
N GLY A 40 -1.19 1.48 -19.36
CA GLY A 40 -1.20 2.88 -18.94
C GLY A 40 -2.07 3.19 -17.71
N ASP A 41 -3.03 2.34 -17.39
CA ASP A 41 -4.03 2.57 -16.33
C ASP A 41 -3.95 1.58 -15.17
N ALA A 42 -3.03 0.61 -15.20
CA ALA A 42 -2.90 -0.39 -14.14
C ALA A 42 -1.44 -0.76 -13.87
N ILE A 43 -1.08 -0.92 -12.60
CA ILE A 43 0.21 -1.48 -12.19
C ILE A 43 0.00 -2.92 -11.75
N HIS A 44 0.70 -3.84 -12.39
CA HIS A 44 0.80 -5.24 -11.98
C HIS A 44 2.02 -5.40 -11.08
N HIS A 45 1.82 -6.00 -9.92
CA HIS A 45 2.86 -6.37 -8.98
C HIS A 45 2.97 -7.90 -8.91
N GLN A 46 4.17 -8.43 -9.10
CA GLN A 46 4.50 -9.83 -8.85
C GLN A 46 5.13 -9.94 -7.46
N TRP A 47 4.65 -10.90 -6.67
CA TRP A 47 5.08 -11.14 -5.30
C TRP A 47 5.63 -12.54 -5.16
N SER A 48 6.65 -12.70 -4.33
CA SER A 48 7.16 -14.00 -3.90
C SER A 48 7.25 -14.02 -2.38
N CYS A 49 6.66 -15.03 -1.76
CA CYS A 49 6.70 -15.19 -0.31
C CYS A 49 7.90 -16.03 0.11
N GLU A 50 8.80 -15.46 0.91
CA GLU A 50 10.02 -16.12 1.38
C GLU A 50 9.75 -17.31 2.31
N ASP A 51 8.66 -17.26 3.09
CA ASP A 51 8.28 -18.32 4.05
C ASP A 51 7.75 -19.61 3.39
N CYS A 52 7.09 -19.49 2.23
CA CYS A 52 6.40 -20.63 1.61
C CYS A 52 6.64 -20.78 0.10
N ALA A 53 7.56 -19.99 -0.44
CA ALA A 53 7.90 -19.92 -1.86
C ALA A 53 6.68 -19.78 -2.78
N CYS A 54 5.62 -19.13 -2.29
CA CYS A 54 4.39 -18.94 -3.04
C CYS A 54 4.49 -17.66 -3.85
N GLU A 55 4.29 -17.78 -5.16
CA GLU A 55 4.24 -16.65 -6.09
C GLU A 55 2.78 -16.24 -6.33
N PHE A 56 2.52 -14.95 -6.31
CA PHE A 56 1.19 -14.41 -6.60
C PHE A 56 1.31 -13.00 -7.20
N SER A 57 0.24 -12.51 -7.81
CA SER A 57 0.23 -11.17 -8.43
C SER A 57 -0.93 -10.33 -7.91
N THR A 58 -0.73 -9.02 -7.82
CA THR A 58 -1.80 -8.04 -7.57
C THR A 58 -1.84 -6.99 -8.67
N VAL A 59 -3.00 -6.37 -8.86
CA VAL A 59 -3.19 -5.30 -9.85
C VAL A 59 -3.78 -4.10 -9.14
N ILE A 60 -3.16 -2.93 -9.33
CA ILE A 60 -3.62 -1.64 -8.80
C ILE A 60 -4.01 -0.78 -10.00
N ALA A 61 -5.30 -0.45 -10.12
CA ALA A 61 -5.77 0.51 -11.11
C ALA A 61 -5.32 1.92 -10.69
N LEU A 62 -4.73 2.66 -11.62
CA LEU A 62 -4.52 4.10 -11.45
C LEU A 62 -5.88 4.75 -11.59
N ALA A 63 -6.37 5.36 -10.51
CA ALA A 63 -7.48 6.27 -10.61
C ALA A 63 -7.01 7.47 -11.43
N SER A 64 -7.42 7.53 -12.70
CA SER A 64 -7.38 8.76 -13.47
C SER A 64 -8.23 9.77 -12.72
N HIS A 65 -7.59 10.70 -12.00
CA HIS A 65 -8.29 11.86 -11.48
C HIS A 65 -8.96 12.54 -12.69
N PRO A 66 -10.29 12.69 -12.74
CA PRO A 66 -10.88 13.56 -13.72
C PRO A 66 -10.23 14.94 -13.51
N ALA A 67 -9.58 15.44 -14.55
CA ALA A 67 -9.06 16.80 -14.57
C ALA A 67 -10.26 17.76 -14.48
N GLY A 68 -10.62 18.15 -13.26
CA GLY A 68 -11.79 18.97 -12.94
C GLY A 68 -12.60 18.26 -11.85
N SER A 69 -12.76 18.77 -10.64
CA SER A 69 -12.85 20.16 -10.19
C SER A 69 -12.15 20.30 -8.84
N PHE A 70 -10.92 20.82 -8.85
CA PHE A 70 -10.38 21.47 -7.66
C PHE A 70 -10.92 22.90 -7.64
N GLU A 71 -12.22 23.06 -7.40
CA GLU A 71 -12.73 24.34 -6.92
C GLU A 71 -12.29 24.45 -5.46
N GLN A 72 -11.05 24.91 -5.25
CA GLN A 72 -10.71 25.57 -4.01
C GLN A 72 -11.55 26.84 -3.96
N GLU A 73 -12.64 26.79 -3.20
CA GLU A 73 -13.30 28.02 -2.78
C GLU A 73 -12.25 28.90 -2.09
N PRO A 74 -11.90 30.09 -2.64
CA PRO A 74 -10.91 30.94 -2.04
C PRO A 74 -11.47 31.37 -0.68
N ARG A 75 -10.83 30.91 0.41
CA ARG A 75 -11.17 31.37 1.76
C ARG A 75 -11.08 32.90 1.75
N ARG A 76 -12.25 33.55 1.76
CA ARG A 76 -12.37 34.99 1.95
C ARG A 76 -11.56 35.36 3.18
N ALA A 77 -10.48 36.12 2.96
CA ALA A 77 -9.72 36.75 4.02
C ALA A 77 -10.67 37.72 4.75
N ARG A 78 -11.28 37.26 5.83
CA ARG A 78 -11.87 38.14 6.82
C ARG A 78 -10.68 38.72 7.59
N ASN A 79 -10.28 39.92 7.16
CA ASN A 79 -9.60 40.92 7.98
C ASN A 79 -8.27 40.52 8.68
N GLY A 80 -7.17 41.00 8.10
CA GLY A 80 -6.09 41.63 8.87
C GLY A 80 -4.83 40.79 9.10
N GLU A 81 -3.79 41.15 8.35
CA GLU A 81 -2.36 41.12 8.75
C GLU A 81 -1.77 39.83 9.35
N ALA A 82 -1.27 38.96 8.46
CA ALA A 82 -0.11 38.12 8.78
C ALA A 82 1.16 38.89 8.38
N LEU A 83 1.90 39.41 9.36
CA LEU A 83 3.29 39.80 9.15
C LEU A 83 4.08 38.54 8.78
N CYS A 84 4.57 38.47 7.55
CA CYS A 84 5.54 37.45 7.17
C CYS A 84 6.86 37.74 7.90
N CYS A 85 7.44 36.70 8.50
CA CYS A 85 8.77 36.72 9.10
C CYS A 85 9.82 37.15 8.07
N ALA A 86 10.65 38.13 8.44
CA ALA A 86 11.97 38.39 7.87
C ALA A 86 12.94 38.70 9.02
#